data_AF-A0A9N8EZ20-F1
#
_entry.id   AF-A0A9N8EZ20-F1
#
_cell.length_a   1.000
_cell.length_b   1.000
_cell.length_c   1.000
_cell.angle_alpha   90.00
_cell.angle_beta   90.00
_cell.angle_gamma   90.00
#
_symmetry.space_group_name_H-M   'P 1'
#
loop_
_entity.id
_entity.type
_entity.pdbx_description
1 polymer ?
#
loop_
_entity_poly.entity_id
_entity_poly.type
_entity_poly.pdbx_seq_one_letter_code
_entity_poly.pdbx_strand_id
1 'polypeptide(L)'
;MAEVDEVIPSLSVVDENNETKTIRVFRLSLNRVVVEISSVGASITKILLPNEDGSRTDDITLGYKSPAEMFSSGNPPFLGVVVGRVANRIAKGKFQLDGNSYSLELNNGPNHLHGGSGGFNRRLWEMEMVDVPMGEGGKTTRGVRCTLQNQDGDQGYPGTVLVTATYSLQPKTPLGAGAALRLDMKAHLQDEKATPINLAQHTYFNLAGHNDPHGILDHTVRLACPYYTPNDATSIPTRRVVAVKDDPAMDLTGGVLMREALKGFATKKAGLTEEEAFQHQSGARIGATVAKSGPKDCLTPGEPYGFDHNYVVDRTSSPSENLNLVGTIEHEASRRRMLVYTSAPGVQVYTGNYLDGVNPDAQICKDGAVYGQWQGMCLETQHFPDSILSPEEETEFPEFASGKCHILRPGSAHYEHTVEYRFEQIVD
;
A
#
# COMPACT_ATOMS: atom_id res chain seq x y z
N MET A 1 16.90 -7.07 -20.62
CA MET A 1 16.89 -7.35 -19.17
C MET A 1 16.88 -6.02 -18.46
N ALA A 2 16.33 -5.93 -17.25
CA ALA A 2 16.43 -4.70 -16.47
C ALA A 2 17.89 -4.43 -16.07
N GLU A 3 18.30 -3.17 -16.08
CA GLU A 3 19.55 -2.71 -15.49
C GLU A 3 19.33 -2.50 -13.99
N VAL A 4 20.30 -2.92 -13.15
CA VAL A 4 20.21 -2.79 -11.69
C VAL A 4 21.54 -2.27 -11.16
N ASP A 5 21.51 -1.06 -10.60
CA ASP A 5 22.69 -0.35 -10.10
C ASP A 5 22.46 0.12 -8.66
N GLU A 6 23.51 0.08 -7.83
CA GLU A 6 23.51 0.72 -6.52
C GLU A 6 23.89 2.21 -6.70
N VAL A 7 22.97 3.13 -6.37
CA VAL A 7 23.01 4.52 -6.88
C VAL A 7 23.30 5.61 -5.83
N ILE A 8 23.36 5.26 -4.54
CA ILE A 8 23.72 6.22 -3.48
C ILE A 8 24.88 5.63 -2.68
N PRO A 9 25.99 6.38 -2.47
CA PRO A 9 27.04 5.92 -1.55
C PRO A 9 26.42 5.68 -0.17
N SER A 10 26.76 4.53 0.42
CA SER A 10 26.30 4.08 1.73
C SER A 10 26.23 5.22 2.74
N LEU A 11 25.02 5.63 3.12
CA LEU A 11 24.80 6.59 4.19
C LEU A 11 24.76 5.83 5.51
N SER A 12 25.79 6.04 6.32
CA SER A 12 25.84 5.52 7.68
C SER A 12 24.83 6.26 8.55
N VAL A 13 23.90 5.53 9.15
CA VAL A 13 23.00 5.99 10.20
C VAL A 13 23.31 5.23 11.48
N VAL A 14 23.01 5.83 12.62
CA VAL A 14 23.08 5.14 13.91
C VAL A 14 21.67 4.67 14.26
N ASP A 15 21.51 3.38 14.51
CA ASP A 15 20.22 2.82 14.91
C ASP A 15 19.95 3.00 16.42
N GLU A 16 18.80 2.51 16.88
CA GLU A 16 18.38 2.60 18.29
C GLU A 16 19.32 1.92 19.28
N ASN A 17 20.24 1.05 18.81
CA ASN A 17 21.20 0.32 19.63
C ASN A 17 22.62 0.92 19.56
N ASN A 18 22.77 2.15 19.02
CA ASN A 18 24.06 2.77 18.73
C ASN A 18 24.92 2.01 17.70
N GLU A 19 24.32 1.14 16.89
CA GLU A 19 25.04 0.46 15.81
C GLU A 19 25.05 1.32 14.56
N THR A 20 26.22 1.44 13.92
CA THR A 20 26.31 2.10 12.61
C THR A 20 25.76 1.15 11.56
N LYS A 21 24.62 1.51 10.98
CA LYS A 21 23.98 0.77 9.88
C LYS A 21 24.06 1.56 8.59
N THR A 22 24.09 0.84 7.49
CA THR A 22 24.23 1.42 6.16
C THR A 22 22.88 1.42 5.44
N ILE A 23 22.42 2.60 5.05
CA ILE A 23 21.31 2.73 4.12
C ILE A 23 21.82 2.48 2.70
N ARG A 24 21.13 1.59 1.98
CA ARG A 24 21.42 1.24 0.59
C ARG A 24 20.24 1.61 -0.30
N VAL A 25 20.53 1.94 -1.55
CA VAL A 25 19.50 2.23 -2.57
C VAL A 25 19.92 1.59 -3.89
N PHE A 26 19.03 0.77 -4.43
CA PHE A 26 19.17 0.18 -5.75
C PHE A 26 18.20 0.83 -6.73
N ARG A 27 18.67 1.09 -7.93
CA ARG A 27 17.89 1.57 -9.07
C ARG A 27 17.69 0.44 -10.05
N LEU A 28 16.44 0.18 -10.41
CA LEU A 28 16.07 -0.70 -11.50
C LEU A 28 15.60 0.15 -12.69
N SER A 29 16.09 -0.14 -13.89
CA SER A 29 15.70 0.58 -15.12
C SER A 29 15.30 -0.39 -16.23
N LEU A 30 14.16 -0.14 -16.87
CA LEU A 30 13.69 -0.88 -18.05
C LEU A 30 12.71 -0.04 -18.86
N ASN A 31 12.88 0.03 -20.19
CA ASN A 31 11.95 0.72 -21.10
C ASN A 31 11.57 2.14 -20.65
N ARG A 32 12.57 2.93 -20.20
CA ARG A 32 12.41 4.30 -19.65
C ARG A 32 11.64 4.40 -18.32
N VAL A 33 11.20 3.27 -17.75
CA VAL A 33 10.73 3.20 -16.37
C VAL A 33 11.94 3.04 -15.45
N VAL A 34 12.02 3.88 -14.41
CA VAL A 34 13.05 3.80 -13.39
C VAL A 34 12.39 3.66 -12.03
N VAL A 35 12.85 2.70 -11.23
CA VAL A 35 12.37 2.45 -9.86
C VAL A 35 13.55 2.49 -8.91
N GLU A 36 13.44 3.20 -7.79
CA GLU A 36 14.45 3.15 -6.72
C GLU A 36 13.89 2.46 -5.47
N ILE A 37 14.66 1.50 -4.95
CA ILE A 37 14.34 0.70 -3.77
C ILE A 37 15.36 0.98 -2.68
N SER A 38 14.92 1.29 -1.46
CA SER A 38 15.79 1.52 -0.30
C SER A 38 15.72 0.39 0.73
N SER A 39 16.83 0.17 1.44
CA SER A 39 16.89 -0.76 2.58
C SER A 39 15.99 -0.35 3.74
N VAL A 40 15.63 0.93 3.86
CA VAL A 40 14.68 1.41 4.87
C VAL A 40 13.28 0.92 4.50
N GLY A 41 12.75 -0.01 5.28
CA GLY A 41 11.40 -0.56 5.09
C GLY A 41 11.20 -1.29 3.77
N ALA A 42 12.28 -1.73 3.11
CA ALA A 42 12.27 -2.27 1.75
C ALA A 42 11.48 -1.37 0.77
N SER A 43 11.65 -0.05 0.86
CA SER A 43 10.70 0.92 0.31
C SER A 43 10.93 1.24 -1.16
N ILE A 44 9.84 1.49 -1.89
CA ILE A 44 9.85 2.17 -3.18
C ILE A 44 9.93 3.67 -2.92
N THR A 45 11.09 4.28 -3.18
CA THR A 45 11.33 5.70 -2.93
C THR A 45 11.00 6.59 -4.13
N LYS A 46 11.00 6.00 -5.33
CA LYS A 46 10.82 6.69 -6.60
C LYS A 46 10.30 5.75 -7.68
N ILE A 47 9.36 6.22 -8.49
CA ILE A 47 9.03 5.62 -9.78
C ILE A 47 8.95 6.73 -10.82
N LEU A 48 9.91 6.76 -11.72
CA LEU A 48 9.93 7.70 -12.83
C LEU A 48 9.23 7.10 -14.04
N LEU A 49 8.18 7.79 -14.52
CA LEU A 49 7.45 7.40 -15.71
C LEU A 49 7.46 8.52 -16.76
N PRO A 50 7.78 8.21 -18.03
CA PRO A 50 7.62 9.17 -19.12
C PRO A 50 6.14 9.45 -19.39
N ASN A 51 5.83 10.63 -19.92
CA ASN A 51 4.60 10.89 -20.65
C ASN A 51 4.64 10.20 -22.04
N GLU A 52 3.53 10.25 -22.78
CA GLU A 52 3.36 9.54 -24.05
C GLU A 52 4.47 9.82 -25.09
N ASP A 53 4.83 11.08 -25.31
CA ASP A 53 5.88 11.47 -26.27
C ASP A 53 7.32 11.35 -25.70
N GLY A 54 7.43 11.04 -24.41
CA GLY A 54 8.70 10.94 -23.69
C GLY A 54 9.45 12.25 -23.50
N SER A 55 8.80 13.41 -23.71
CA SER A 55 9.38 14.73 -23.48
C SER A 55 9.50 15.09 -21.99
N ARG A 56 8.69 14.47 -21.13
CA ARG A 56 8.65 14.70 -19.68
C ARG A 56 8.62 13.38 -18.93
N THR A 57 9.41 13.31 -17.85
CA THR A 57 9.40 12.19 -16.90
C THR A 57 9.08 12.75 -15.53
N ASP A 58 8.09 12.19 -14.84
CA ASP A 58 7.75 12.58 -13.48
C ASP A 58 7.92 11.41 -12.52
N ASP A 59 8.25 11.75 -11.28
CA ASP A 59 8.14 10.84 -10.15
C ASP A 59 6.68 10.74 -9.74
N ILE A 60 6.10 9.54 -9.88
CA ILE A 60 4.68 9.29 -9.61
C ILE A 60 4.42 8.78 -8.20
N THR A 61 5.42 8.74 -7.30
CA THR A 61 5.23 8.33 -5.91
C THR A 61 5.44 9.48 -4.95
N LEU A 62 4.66 9.59 -3.89
CA LEU A 62 5.00 10.51 -2.78
C LEU A 62 6.20 9.94 -2.01
N GLY A 63 6.98 10.80 -1.36
CA GLY A 63 8.13 10.37 -0.59
C GLY A 63 9.03 11.50 -0.09
N TYR A 64 10.11 11.08 0.56
CA TYR A 64 11.12 11.96 1.18
C TYR A 64 12.24 12.30 0.20
N LYS A 65 12.91 13.44 0.42
CA LYS A 65 14.06 13.86 -0.40
C LYS A 65 15.24 12.88 -0.34
N SER A 66 15.35 12.10 0.74
CA SER A 66 16.31 11.01 0.88
C SER A 66 15.79 9.91 1.81
N PRO A 67 16.28 8.67 1.68
CA PRO A 67 15.91 7.61 2.62
C PRO A 67 16.43 7.84 4.05
N ALA A 68 17.49 8.64 4.24
CA ALA A 68 17.97 9.00 5.58
C ALA A 68 16.97 9.88 6.32
N GLU A 69 16.34 10.82 5.62
CA GLU A 69 15.26 11.67 6.18
C GLU A 69 13.99 10.86 6.45
N MET A 70 13.66 9.92 5.56
CA MET A 70 12.58 8.95 5.77
C MET A 70 12.82 8.12 7.04
N PHE A 71 14.03 7.58 7.22
CA PHE A 71 14.41 6.79 8.38
C PHE A 71 14.34 7.62 9.67
N SER A 72 14.93 8.81 9.66
CA SER A 72 15.06 9.68 10.84
C SER A 72 13.72 10.26 11.29
N SER A 73 12.82 10.58 10.36
CA SER A 73 11.47 11.04 10.66
C SER A 73 10.53 9.93 11.15
N GLY A 74 10.92 8.66 10.97
CA GLY A 74 10.09 7.50 11.28
C GLY A 74 8.98 7.23 10.26
N ASN A 75 8.89 8.01 9.18
CA ASN A 75 7.89 7.91 8.12
C ASN A 75 6.43 7.74 8.63
N PRO A 76 5.87 8.73 9.35
CA PRO A 76 4.55 8.59 9.97
C PRO A 76 3.41 8.17 9.03
N PRO A 77 3.34 8.63 7.76
CA PRO A 77 2.28 8.19 6.83
C PRO A 77 2.59 6.89 6.08
N PHE A 78 3.68 6.18 6.41
CA PHE A 78 4.08 4.94 5.73
C PHE A 78 4.32 5.11 4.22
N LEU A 79 4.93 6.23 3.79
CA LEU A 79 5.20 6.49 2.38
C LEU A 79 6.15 5.43 1.79
N GLY A 80 5.64 4.58 0.89
CA GLY A 80 6.44 3.72 0.02
C GLY A 80 7.05 2.48 0.67
N VAL A 81 6.70 2.16 1.92
CA VAL A 81 7.30 1.06 2.71
C VAL A 81 6.50 -0.24 2.63
N VAL A 82 7.17 -1.37 2.85
CA VAL A 82 6.50 -2.63 3.16
C VAL A 82 6.05 -2.60 4.63
N VAL A 83 4.78 -2.91 4.87
CA VAL A 83 4.19 -3.00 6.22
C VAL A 83 3.97 -4.46 6.64
N GLY A 84 4.17 -4.73 7.93
CA GLY A 84 4.09 -6.07 8.53
C GLY A 84 4.60 -6.05 9.98
N ARG A 85 4.43 -7.09 10.79
CA ARG A 85 4.11 -8.49 10.44
C ARG A 85 2.69 -8.72 9.90
N VAL A 86 1.73 -7.93 10.35
CA VAL A 86 0.35 -7.93 9.84
C VAL A 86 -0.01 -6.50 9.39
N ALA A 87 -0.27 -6.34 8.10
CA ALA A 87 -0.74 -5.11 7.49
C ALA A 87 -2.16 -4.75 7.98
N ASN A 88 -2.45 -3.44 7.97
CA ASN A 88 -3.70 -2.83 8.43
C ASN A 88 -3.97 -3.09 9.92
N ARG A 89 -5.23 -3.01 10.35
CA ARG A 89 -5.63 -3.00 11.75
C ARG A 89 -5.93 -4.38 12.31
N ILE A 90 -5.62 -4.56 13.60
CA ILE A 90 -6.11 -5.64 14.45
C ILE A 90 -6.89 -5.01 15.60
N ALA A 91 -8.16 -5.40 15.74
CA ALA A 91 -9.08 -4.84 16.71
C ALA A 91 -8.54 -5.02 18.12
N LYS A 92 -8.47 -3.92 18.89
CA LYS A 92 -8.00 -3.93 20.29
C LYS A 92 -6.58 -4.48 20.46
N GLY A 93 -5.81 -4.61 19.37
CA GLY A 93 -4.49 -5.23 19.36
C GLY A 93 -4.48 -6.64 19.94
N LYS A 94 -5.55 -7.43 19.74
CA LYS A 94 -5.67 -8.76 20.34
C LYS A 94 -6.12 -9.78 19.32
N PHE A 95 -5.56 -10.98 19.43
CA PHE A 95 -6.01 -12.14 18.67
C PHE A 95 -5.76 -13.41 19.47
N GLN A 96 -6.40 -14.50 19.07
CA GLN A 96 -6.15 -15.83 19.60
C GLN A 96 -5.53 -16.71 18.53
N LEU A 97 -4.55 -17.53 18.92
CA LEU A 97 -3.92 -18.50 18.04
C LEU A 97 -3.55 -19.75 18.84
N ASP A 98 -4.03 -20.91 18.39
CA ASP A 98 -3.80 -22.22 19.00
C ASP A 98 -4.11 -22.23 20.51
N GLY A 99 -5.22 -21.61 20.91
CA GLY A 99 -5.68 -21.50 22.30
C GLY A 99 -4.93 -20.47 23.16
N ASN A 100 -3.90 -19.81 22.61
CA ASN A 100 -3.17 -18.75 23.29
C ASN A 100 -3.72 -17.37 22.92
N SER A 101 -3.77 -16.46 23.91
CA SER A 101 -4.15 -15.06 23.70
C SER A 101 -2.90 -14.19 23.56
N TYR A 102 -2.88 -13.35 22.54
CA TYR A 102 -1.81 -12.39 22.27
C TYR A 102 -2.31 -10.97 22.44
N SER A 103 -1.46 -10.08 22.96
CA SER A 103 -1.72 -8.64 23.06
C SER A 103 -0.57 -7.88 22.42
N LEU A 104 -0.93 -6.99 21.51
CA LEU A 104 -0.04 -6.18 20.70
C LEU A 104 -0.11 -4.72 21.17
N GLU A 105 0.86 -3.92 20.72
CA GLU A 105 0.87 -2.48 20.96
C GLU A 105 -0.39 -1.80 20.38
N LEU A 106 -1.00 -0.85 21.10
CA LEU A 106 -2.08 -0.02 20.57
C LEU A 106 -1.52 1.29 20.00
N ASN A 107 -0.92 1.21 18.82
CA ASN A 107 -0.29 2.34 18.14
C ASN A 107 -1.26 3.18 17.29
N ASN A 108 -2.53 2.80 17.18
CA ASN A 108 -3.54 3.56 16.45
C ASN A 108 -4.89 3.57 17.19
N GLY A 109 -5.06 4.56 18.07
CA GLY A 109 -6.29 4.69 18.87
C GLY A 109 -6.53 3.43 19.72
N PRO A 110 -7.70 2.78 19.62
CA PRO A 110 -7.96 1.55 20.35
C PRO A 110 -7.32 0.31 19.71
N ASN A 111 -6.67 0.41 18.55
CA ASN A 111 -6.28 -0.73 17.70
C ASN A 111 -4.76 -0.79 17.48
N HIS A 112 -4.29 -1.96 17.03
CA HIS A 112 -2.94 -2.15 16.51
C HIS A 112 -2.94 -1.94 15.00
N LEU A 113 -1.93 -1.30 14.44
CA LEU A 113 -1.84 -0.93 13.02
C LEU A 113 -0.46 -1.24 12.43
N HIS A 114 -0.44 -1.87 11.25
CA HIS A 114 0.74 -2.07 10.39
C HIS A 114 1.94 -2.72 11.08
N GLY A 115 1.70 -3.59 12.06
CA GLY A 115 2.74 -4.31 12.79
C GLY A 115 3.37 -3.57 13.97
N GLY A 116 2.85 -2.40 14.36
CA GLY A 116 3.28 -1.67 15.56
C GLY A 116 4.23 -0.51 15.29
N SER A 117 4.63 0.20 16.34
CA SER A 117 5.50 1.38 16.24
C SER A 117 6.92 1.06 15.79
N GLY A 118 7.36 -0.20 15.93
CA GLY A 118 8.61 -0.76 15.43
C GLY A 118 8.42 -1.76 14.29
N GLY A 119 7.32 -1.65 13.54
CA GLY A 119 6.98 -2.54 12.43
C GLY A 119 8.02 -2.58 11.31
N PHE A 120 7.78 -3.44 10.32
CA PHE A 120 8.71 -3.73 9.22
C PHE A 120 9.11 -2.50 8.40
N ASN A 121 8.23 -1.51 8.34
CA ASN A 121 8.42 -0.24 7.66
C ASN A 121 9.58 0.60 8.20
N ARG A 122 9.95 0.42 9.47
CA ARG A 122 11.02 1.19 10.13
C ARG A 122 12.36 0.48 10.15
N ARG A 123 12.40 -0.80 9.76
CA ARG A 123 13.61 -1.62 9.85
C ARG A 123 14.52 -1.37 8.65
N LEU A 124 15.81 -1.60 8.86
CA LEU A 124 16.77 -1.70 7.77
C LEU A 124 16.84 -3.15 7.32
N TRP A 125 16.57 -3.36 6.03
CA TRP A 125 16.57 -4.65 5.39
C TRP A 125 17.91 -4.90 4.71
N GLU A 126 18.41 -6.13 4.80
CA GLU A 126 19.58 -6.54 4.02
C GLU A 126 19.20 -6.63 2.55
N MET A 127 20.07 -6.17 1.65
CA MET A 127 19.76 -6.09 0.22
C MET A 127 20.81 -6.78 -0.64
N GLU A 128 20.35 -7.53 -1.64
CA GLU A 128 21.21 -8.17 -2.63
C GLU A 128 20.59 -8.10 -4.04
N MET A 129 21.42 -8.03 -5.06
CA MET A 129 20.98 -8.23 -6.45
C MET A 129 20.78 -9.71 -6.71
N VAL A 130 19.69 -10.07 -7.38
CA VAL A 130 19.34 -11.46 -7.65
C VAL A 130 18.84 -11.62 -9.09
N ASP A 131 18.99 -12.82 -9.64
CA ASP A 131 18.33 -13.20 -10.88
C ASP A 131 16.92 -13.70 -10.55
N VAL A 132 15.91 -13.12 -11.19
CA VAL A 132 14.47 -13.38 -10.94
C VAL A 132 13.87 -14.08 -12.17
N PRO A 133 13.24 -15.24 -12.03
CA PRO A 133 12.53 -15.91 -13.13
C PRO A 133 11.41 -15.05 -13.72
N MET A 134 11.22 -15.12 -15.04
CA MET A 134 10.14 -14.47 -15.78
C MET A 134 9.33 -15.51 -16.55
N GLY A 135 8.08 -15.73 -16.14
CA GLY A 135 7.12 -16.62 -16.80
C GLY A 135 7.61 -18.06 -17.04
N GLU A 136 6.89 -18.78 -17.90
CA GLU A 136 7.29 -20.11 -18.36
C GLU A 136 8.36 -20.01 -19.46
N GLY A 137 9.42 -20.82 -19.38
CA GLY A 137 10.48 -20.88 -20.39
C GLY A 137 11.88 -20.47 -19.93
N GLY A 138 12.11 -20.32 -18.63
CA GLY A 138 13.45 -20.22 -18.04
C GLY A 138 14.17 -18.88 -18.29
N LYS A 139 13.46 -17.83 -18.73
CA LYS A 139 14.02 -16.48 -18.83
C LYS A 139 14.18 -15.89 -17.43
N THR A 140 15.21 -15.07 -17.24
CA THR A 140 15.43 -14.32 -16.01
C THR A 140 15.59 -12.83 -16.28
N THR A 141 15.27 -12.00 -15.29
CA THR A 141 15.63 -10.58 -15.23
C THR A 141 16.44 -10.32 -13.96
N ARG A 142 17.12 -9.19 -13.90
CA ARG A 142 17.79 -8.74 -12.67
C ARG A 142 16.78 -8.06 -11.76
N GLY A 143 16.86 -8.36 -10.47
CA GLY A 143 16.05 -7.77 -9.43
C GLY A 143 16.85 -7.51 -8.16
N VAL A 144 16.15 -7.05 -7.14
CA VAL A 144 16.71 -6.70 -5.84
C VAL A 144 15.88 -7.41 -4.77
N ARG A 145 16.52 -8.22 -3.94
CA ARG A 145 15.88 -8.87 -2.79
C ARG A 145 16.25 -8.11 -1.52
N CYS A 146 15.22 -7.68 -0.80
CA CYS A 146 15.34 -7.19 0.57
C CYS A 146 15.01 -8.34 1.52
N THR A 147 15.78 -8.52 2.59
CA THR A 147 15.59 -9.57 3.59
C THR A 147 15.55 -8.99 5.00
N LEU A 148 14.58 -9.42 5.80
CA LEU A 148 14.45 -9.04 7.21
C LEU A 148 14.26 -10.29 8.08
N GLN A 149 15.11 -10.40 9.10
CA GLN A 149 14.95 -11.36 10.19
C GLN A 149 14.12 -10.73 11.30
N ASN A 150 13.00 -11.35 11.68
CA ASN A 150 12.14 -10.85 12.75
C ASN A 150 11.95 -11.91 13.82
N GLN A 151 12.33 -11.58 15.06
CA GLN A 151 12.41 -12.55 16.16
C GLN A 151 11.04 -12.83 16.81
N ASP A 152 10.92 -13.97 17.46
CA ASP A 152 9.80 -14.28 18.36
C ASP A 152 9.60 -13.16 19.41
N GLY A 153 8.36 -12.73 19.60
CA GLY A 153 7.97 -11.68 20.53
C GLY A 153 8.12 -10.25 20.01
N ASP A 154 8.72 -10.02 18.84
CA ASP A 154 8.85 -8.67 18.28
C ASP A 154 7.47 -8.06 18.04
N GLN A 155 7.25 -6.85 18.56
CA GLN A 155 5.96 -6.13 18.57
C GLN A 155 4.79 -6.94 19.17
N GLY A 156 5.08 -8.00 19.94
CA GLY A 156 4.10 -8.89 20.57
C GLY A 156 3.66 -10.10 19.74
N TYR A 157 4.21 -10.29 18.54
CA TYR A 157 3.88 -11.43 17.68
C TYR A 157 4.68 -12.70 18.05
N PRO A 158 4.05 -13.89 18.10
CA PRO A 158 4.77 -15.15 18.35
C PRO A 158 5.58 -15.58 17.13
N GLY A 159 6.66 -16.31 17.32
CA GLY A 159 7.42 -16.97 16.26
C GLY A 159 8.40 -16.08 15.53
N THR A 160 9.48 -16.71 15.10
CA THR A 160 10.60 -16.11 14.38
C THR A 160 10.37 -16.31 12.89
N VAL A 161 10.38 -15.21 12.13
CA VAL A 161 10.14 -15.23 10.69
C VAL A 161 11.27 -14.58 9.91
N LEU A 162 11.63 -15.21 8.79
CA LEU A 162 12.45 -14.61 7.74
C LEU A 162 11.52 -14.09 6.65
N VAL A 163 11.59 -12.80 6.38
CA VAL A 163 10.75 -12.13 5.39
C VAL A 163 11.62 -11.64 4.25
N THR A 164 11.13 -11.79 3.02
CA THR A 164 11.79 -11.25 1.84
C THR A 164 10.81 -10.46 0.98
N ALA A 165 11.30 -9.39 0.37
CA ALA A 165 10.61 -8.57 -0.61
C ALA A 165 11.52 -8.47 -1.84
N THR A 166 11.15 -9.15 -2.94
CA THR A 166 11.95 -9.19 -4.17
C THR A 166 11.30 -8.32 -5.24
N TYR A 167 12.00 -7.27 -5.64
CA TYR A 167 11.58 -6.33 -6.68
C TYR A 167 12.24 -6.66 -8.01
N SER A 168 11.48 -6.62 -9.10
CA SER A 168 12.02 -6.74 -10.46
C SER A 168 11.23 -5.91 -11.47
N LEU A 169 11.91 -5.39 -12.49
CA LEU A 169 11.26 -4.84 -13.67
C LEU A 169 11.21 -5.91 -14.78
N GLN A 170 10.02 -6.15 -15.29
CA GLN A 170 9.76 -7.13 -16.34
C GLN A 170 9.19 -6.44 -17.59
N PRO A 171 9.59 -6.87 -18.80
CA PRO A 171 9.03 -6.34 -20.02
C PRO A 171 7.57 -6.81 -20.18
N LYS A 172 6.69 -5.94 -20.67
CA LYS A 172 5.33 -6.29 -21.11
C LYS A 172 5.19 -6.10 -22.62
N THR A 173 4.61 -7.08 -23.32
CA THR A 173 4.21 -6.98 -24.73
C THR A 173 2.89 -7.76 -24.94
N PRO A 174 1.98 -7.29 -25.84
CA PRO A 174 2.23 -7.31 -27.29
C PRO A 174 2.51 -5.97 -28.02
N LEU A 175 2.21 -4.78 -27.45
CA LEU A 175 2.31 -3.49 -28.17
C LEU A 175 3.59 -2.66 -27.93
N GLY A 176 4.56 -3.18 -27.17
CA GLY A 176 5.97 -2.73 -27.28
C GLY A 176 6.44 -1.51 -26.47
N ALA A 177 5.60 -0.85 -25.65
CA ALA A 177 6.04 0.24 -24.76
C ALA A 177 5.46 0.06 -23.35
N GLY A 178 6.33 -0.13 -22.35
CA GLY A 178 5.94 -0.26 -20.94
C GLY A 178 6.84 -1.21 -20.15
N ALA A 179 6.70 -1.20 -18.82
CA ALA A 179 7.35 -2.14 -17.92
C ALA A 179 6.40 -2.49 -16.76
N ALA A 180 6.55 -3.69 -16.22
CA ALA A 180 5.86 -4.12 -15.02
C ALA A 180 6.84 -4.16 -13.84
N LEU A 181 6.54 -3.42 -12.78
CA LEU A 181 7.21 -3.59 -11.49
C LEU A 181 6.52 -4.73 -10.75
N ARG A 182 7.21 -5.86 -10.63
CA ARG A 182 6.77 -7.00 -9.84
C ARG A 182 7.45 -6.98 -8.48
N LEU A 183 6.66 -7.19 -7.43
CA LEU A 183 7.08 -7.39 -6.05
C LEU A 183 6.56 -8.76 -5.59
N ASP A 184 7.49 -9.67 -5.30
CA ASP A 184 7.20 -10.95 -4.65
C ASP A 184 7.61 -10.87 -3.18
N MET A 185 6.63 -10.95 -2.29
CA MET A 185 6.81 -10.98 -0.84
C MET A 185 6.66 -12.41 -0.32
N LYS A 186 7.61 -12.85 0.47
CA LYS A 186 7.61 -14.19 1.07
C LYS A 186 7.93 -14.14 2.54
N ALA A 187 7.33 -15.03 3.33
CA ALA A 187 7.69 -15.20 4.73
C ALA A 187 7.79 -16.67 5.09
N HIS A 188 8.85 -17.01 5.82
CA HIS A 188 9.18 -18.36 6.23
C HIS A 188 9.30 -18.38 7.75
N LEU A 189 8.57 -19.29 8.40
CA LEU A 189 8.75 -19.55 9.83
C LEU A 189 10.08 -20.27 10.05
N GLN A 190 10.84 -19.84 11.06
CA GLN A 190 12.15 -20.39 11.39
C GLN A 190 12.18 -21.09 12.75
N ASP A 191 11.05 -21.13 13.45
CA ASP A 191 10.88 -21.86 14.70
C ASP A 191 9.54 -22.63 14.72
N GLU A 192 9.18 -23.14 15.89
CA GLU A 192 8.00 -23.99 16.07
C GLU A 192 6.74 -23.22 16.53
N LYS A 193 6.75 -21.88 16.52
CA LYS A 193 5.62 -21.06 16.99
C LYS A 193 4.85 -20.49 15.80
N ALA A 194 3.63 -20.98 15.59
CA ALA A 194 2.75 -20.44 14.55
C ALA A 194 2.52 -18.93 14.72
N THR A 195 2.37 -18.21 13.61
CA THR A 195 2.25 -16.75 13.62
C THR A 195 1.37 -16.24 12.49
N PRO A 196 0.57 -15.17 12.70
CA PRO A 196 -0.11 -14.49 11.60
C PRO A 196 0.89 -13.72 10.73
N ILE A 197 0.66 -13.71 9.42
CA ILE A 197 1.41 -12.91 8.45
C ILE A 197 0.45 -12.29 7.43
N ASN A 198 0.61 -11.00 7.20
CA ASN A 198 -0.08 -10.27 6.13
C ASN A 198 0.83 -9.10 5.71
N LEU A 199 1.36 -9.14 4.49
CA LEU A 199 2.31 -8.13 4.00
C LEU A 199 1.67 -7.29 2.92
N ALA A 200 1.93 -5.98 2.96
CA ALA A 200 1.46 -5.05 1.94
C ALA A 200 2.51 -3.98 1.63
N GLN A 201 2.45 -3.41 0.43
CA GLN A 201 3.31 -2.31 -0.01
C GLN A 201 2.51 -1.01 0.02
N HIS A 202 2.94 -0.04 0.84
CA HIS A 202 2.20 1.18 1.13
C HIS A 202 2.65 2.39 0.27
N THR A 203 2.76 2.18 -1.05
CA THR A 203 3.12 3.25 -1.98
C THR A 203 1.92 4.15 -2.27
N TYR A 204 2.12 5.46 -2.12
CA TYR A 204 1.16 6.49 -2.55
C TYR A 204 1.48 6.89 -3.99
N PHE A 205 0.56 6.62 -4.90
CA PHE A 205 0.69 6.93 -6.31
C PHE A 205 -0.04 8.23 -6.68
N ASN A 206 0.59 9.00 -7.55
CA ASN A 206 0.00 10.12 -8.28
C ASN A 206 0.57 10.14 -9.71
N LEU A 207 -0.19 9.64 -10.69
CA LEU A 207 0.24 9.59 -12.09
C LEU A 207 0.41 10.97 -12.77
N ALA A 208 -0.07 12.06 -12.17
CA ALA A 208 0.21 13.43 -12.65
C ALA A 208 1.60 13.92 -12.22
N GLY A 209 2.20 13.26 -11.22
CA GLY A 209 3.44 13.63 -10.55
C GLY A 209 3.19 13.84 -9.06
N HIS A 210 4.14 13.46 -8.20
CA HIS A 210 3.97 13.47 -6.74
C HIS A 210 3.59 14.82 -6.14
N ASN A 211 3.92 15.92 -6.82
CA ASN A 211 3.67 17.31 -6.41
C ASN A 211 2.61 18.01 -7.28
N ASP A 212 1.83 17.27 -8.06
CA ASP A 212 0.76 17.86 -8.87
C ASP A 212 -0.26 18.60 -7.97
N PRO A 213 -0.66 19.84 -8.30
CA PRO A 213 -1.51 20.66 -7.44
C PRO A 213 -2.94 20.12 -7.29
N HIS A 214 -3.39 19.22 -8.17
CA HIS A 214 -4.71 18.61 -8.10
C HIS A 214 -4.69 17.24 -7.41
N GLY A 215 -3.52 16.76 -6.96
CA GLY A 215 -3.39 15.47 -6.31
C GLY A 215 -3.91 14.34 -7.20
N ILE A 216 -4.78 13.50 -6.66
CA ILE A 216 -5.43 12.40 -7.41
C ILE A 216 -6.77 12.79 -8.03
N LEU A 217 -7.24 14.03 -7.90
CA LEU A 217 -8.63 14.40 -8.22
C LEU A 217 -8.98 14.19 -9.69
N ASP A 218 -7.99 14.31 -10.57
CA ASP A 218 -8.17 14.19 -12.03
C ASP A 218 -7.81 12.77 -12.55
N HIS A 219 -7.63 11.80 -11.64
CA HIS A 219 -7.43 10.40 -12.00
C HIS A 219 -8.77 9.70 -12.21
N THR A 220 -8.83 8.85 -13.22
CA THR A 220 -9.92 7.89 -13.39
C THR A 220 -9.51 6.56 -12.79
N VAL A 221 -10.30 6.04 -11.86
CA VAL A 221 -10.04 4.77 -11.17
C VAL A 221 -11.13 3.76 -11.50
N ARG A 222 -10.72 2.60 -11.98
CA ARG A 222 -11.58 1.43 -12.22
C ARG A 222 -11.11 0.26 -11.37
N LEU A 223 -11.92 -0.23 -10.44
CA LEU A 223 -11.62 -1.44 -9.68
C LEU A 223 -12.33 -2.66 -10.27
N ALA A 224 -11.59 -3.76 -10.42
CA ALA A 224 -12.15 -5.08 -10.72
C ALA A 224 -12.52 -5.83 -9.42
N CYS A 225 -13.10 -5.11 -8.46
CA CYS A 225 -13.45 -5.60 -7.14
C CYS A 225 -14.95 -5.38 -6.88
N PRO A 226 -15.80 -6.41 -7.08
CA PRO A 226 -17.25 -6.25 -6.99
C PRO A 226 -17.80 -6.17 -5.55
N TYR A 227 -16.94 -6.38 -4.55
CA TYR A 227 -17.32 -6.31 -3.13
C TYR A 227 -16.30 -5.52 -2.33
N TYR A 228 -16.72 -5.02 -1.16
CA TYR A 228 -15.86 -4.38 -0.17
C TYR A 228 -16.27 -4.76 1.25
N THR A 229 -15.41 -4.50 2.23
CA THR A 229 -15.68 -4.73 3.65
C THR A 229 -15.94 -3.40 4.36
N PRO A 230 -17.17 -3.09 4.77
CA PRO A 230 -17.48 -1.84 5.48
C PRO A 230 -16.81 -1.81 6.85
N ASN A 231 -16.33 -0.63 7.25
CA ASN A 231 -15.69 -0.41 8.53
C ASN A 231 -16.66 0.10 9.60
N ASP A 232 -16.30 -0.13 10.87
CA ASP A 232 -16.87 0.57 12.02
C ASP A 232 -16.21 1.94 12.23
N ALA A 233 -16.64 2.67 13.27
CA ALA A 233 -16.12 4.01 13.60
C ALA A 233 -14.64 4.04 14.01
N THR A 234 -14.01 2.87 14.20
CA THR A 234 -12.58 2.73 14.54
C THR A 234 -11.75 2.16 13.39
N SER A 235 -12.33 2.13 12.19
CA SER A 235 -11.74 1.58 10.97
C SER A 235 -11.47 0.07 11.03
N ILE A 236 -12.21 -0.68 11.86
CA ILE A 236 -12.20 -2.15 11.87
C ILE A 236 -13.31 -2.65 10.96
N PRO A 237 -13.07 -3.63 10.08
CA PRO A 237 -14.12 -4.17 9.24
C PRO A 237 -15.22 -4.82 10.08
N THR A 238 -16.47 -4.55 9.71
CA THR A 238 -17.68 -5.11 10.34
C THR A 238 -17.88 -6.61 10.05
N ARG A 239 -16.92 -7.25 9.38
CA ARG A 239 -16.96 -8.64 8.86
C ARG A 239 -18.06 -8.93 7.84
N ARG A 240 -18.80 -7.90 7.41
CA ARG A 240 -19.71 -7.99 6.25
C ARG A 240 -18.92 -7.84 4.96
N VAL A 241 -19.33 -8.58 3.94
CA VAL A 241 -18.88 -8.40 2.56
C VAL A 241 -20.07 -7.83 1.78
N VAL A 242 -19.94 -6.61 1.27
CA VAL A 242 -21.04 -5.88 0.63
C VAL A 242 -20.72 -5.69 -0.84
N ALA A 243 -21.67 -6.01 -1.71
CA ALA A 243 -21.52 -5.76 -3.14
C ALA A 243 -21.53 -4.26 -3.41
N VAL A 244 -20.56 -3.75 -4.16
CA VAL A 244 -20.43 -2.31 -4.42
C VAL A 244 -21.64 -1.74 -5.18
N LYS A 245 -22.29 -2.55 -6.01
CA LYS A 245 -23.53 -2.18 -6.73
C LYS A 245 -24.69 -1.82 -5.78
N ASP A 246 -24.70 -2.38 -4.56
CA ASP A 246 -25.71 -2.11 -3.55
C ASP A 246 -25.36 -0.86 -2.72
N ASP A 247 -24.19 -0.26 -2.98
CA ASP A 247 -23.67 0.93 -2.32
C ASP A 247 -22.90 1.83 -3.32
N PRO A 248 -23.61 2.60 -4.17
CA PRO A 248 -23.00 3.32 -5.29
C PRO A 248 -21.89 4.31 -4.91
N ALA A 249 -21.83 4.79 -3.67
CA ALA A 249 -20.74 5.66 -3.20
C ALA A 249 -19.41 4.91 -3.02
N MET A 250 -19.45 3.57 -2.99
CA MET A 250 -18.32 2.67 -2.92
C MET A 250 -18.02 1.99 -4.26
N ASP A 251 -18.83 2.22 -5.29
CA ASP A 251 -18.71 1.59 -6.61
C ASP A 251 -17.71 2.33 -7.51
N LEU A 252 -16.51 1.77 -7.61
CA LEU A 252 -15.46 2.21 -8.52
C LEU A 252 -15.32 1.28 -9.74
N THR A 253 -16.27 0.37 -9.99
CA THR A 253 -16.14 -0.64 -11.07
C THR A 253 -16.39 -0.07 -12.46
N GLY A 254 -17.10 1.07 -12.56
CA GLY A 254 -17.37 1.75 -13.83
C GLY A 254 -16.16 2.48 -14.43
N GLY A 255 -15.12 2.76 -13.65
CA GLY A 255 -14.12 3.78 -14.02
C GLY A 255 -14.69 5.17 -13.72
N VAL A 256 -14.32 5.72 -12.57
CA VAL A 256 -14.89 6.97 -12.05
C VAL A 256 -13.78 7.98 -11.84
N LEU A 257 -14.03 9.24 -12.18
CA LEU A 257 -13.13 10.35 -11.86
C LEU A 257 -13.09 10.51 -10.34
N MET A 258 -11.89 10.55 -9.74
CA MET A 258 -11.73 10.57 -8.29
C MET A 258 -12.41 11.77 -7.63
N ARG A 259 -12.45 12.93 -8.29
CA ARG A 259 -13.24 14.09 -7.84
C ARG A 259 -14.71 13.75 -7.60
N GLU A 260 -15.34 13.04 -8.54
CA GLU A 260 -16.75 12.64 -8.44
C GLU A 260 -16.95 11.53 -7.42
N ALA A 261 -16.03 10.56 -7.37
CA ALA A 261 -16.05 9.49 -6.37
C ALA A 261 -15.95 10.06 -4.94
N LEU A 262 -15.02 10.98 -4.69
CA LEU A 262 -14.84 11.63 -3.40
C LEU A 262 -16.03 12.53 -3.03
N LYS A 263 -16.67 13.20 -4.01
CA LYS A 263 -17.92 13.94 -3.78
C LYS A 263 -19.07 12.99 -3.38
N GLY A 264 -19.19 11.86 -4.08
CA GLY A 264 -20.16 10.81 -3.74
C GLY A 264 -19.93 10.26 -2.34
N PHE A 265 -18.67 9.97 -1.99
CA PHE A 265 -18.29 9.54 -0.64
C PHE A 265 -18.63 10.61 0.40
N ALA A 266 -18.25 11.87 0.18
CA ALA A 266 -18.52 12.98 1.10
C ALA A 266 -20.01 13.07 1.46
N THR A 267 -20.87 13.04 0.44
CA THR A 267 -22.30 13.26 0.62
C THR A 267 -23.05 12.02 1.16
N LYS A 268 -22.60 10.81 0.84
CA LYS A 268 -23.29 9.57 1.21
C LYS A 268 -22.69 8.84 2.41
N LYS A 269 -21.41 9.09 2.73
CA LYS A 269 -20.66 8.41 3.79
C LYS A 269 -20.18 9.35 4.89
N ALA A 270 -19.74 10.55 4.54
CA ALA A 270 -19.27 11.53 5.52
C ALA A 270 -20.39 12.43 6.08
N GLY A 271 -21.55 12.50 5.40
CA GLY A 271 -22.68 13.33 5.81
C GLY A 271 -22.54 14.81 5.44
N LEU A 272 -21.63 15.14 4.51
CA LEU A 272 -21.42 16.51 4.04
C LEU A 272 -22.45 16.91 2.97
N THR A 273 -22.74 18.20 2.87
CA THR A 273 -23.49 18.77 1.74
C THR A 273 -22.62 18.80 0.47
N GLU A 274 -23.25 18.97 -0.70
CA GLU A 274 -22.49 19.13 -1.95
C GLU A 274 -21.60 20.38 -1.95
N GLU A 275 -22.05 21.46 -1.31
CA GLU A 275 -21.29 22.70 -1.21
C GLU A 275 -20.04 22.50 -0.34
N GLU A 276 -20.17 21.85 0.82
CA GLU A 276 -19.03 21.50 1.68
C GLU A 276 -18.05 20.56 0.97
N ALA A 277 -18.56 19.57 0.24
CA ALA A 277 -17.73 18.66 -0.56
C ALA A 277 -16.97 19.39 -1.67
N PHE A 278 -17.56 20.42 -2.28
CA PHE A 278 -16.93 21.23 -3.32
C PHE A 278 -15.88 22.20 -2.76
N GLN A 279 -16.14 22.82 -1.61
CA GLN A 279 -15.18 23.72 -0.95
C GLN A 279 -13.91 22.98 -0.48
N HIS A 280 -14.02 21.70 -0.09
CA HIS A 280 -12.85 20.88 0.24
C HIS A 280 -11.99 20.50 -0.99
N GLN A 281 -12.49 20.64 -2.22
CA GLN A 281 -11.72 20.39 -3.44
C GLN A 281 -10.81 21.56 -3.85
N SER A 282 -10.92 22.74 -3.21
CA SER A 282 -10.25 23.96 -3.67
C SER A 282 -8.83 24.19 -3.09
N GLY A 283 -8.18 23.15 -2.56
CA GLY A 283 -6.79 23.24 -2.07
C GLY A 283 -6.58 24.12 -0.84
N ALA A 284 -7.66 24.55 -0.16
CA ALA A 284 -7.55 25.27 1.10
C ALA A 284 -7.19 24.28 2.22
N ARG A 285 -6.11 24.60 2.96
CA ARG A 285 -5.63 23.80 4.10
C ARG A 285 -6.77 23.44 5.03
N ILE A 286 -6.98 22.13 5.25
CA ILE A 286 -7.98 21.57 6.17
C ILE A 286 -7.80 22.12 7.60
N GLY A 287 -6.58 22.53 7.97
CA GLY A 287 -6.27 23.09 9.29
C GLY A 287 -6.81 24.49 9.60
N ALA A 288 -7.49 25.20 8.68
CA ALA A 288 -7.93 26.58 8.90
C ALA A 288 -9.43 26.78 9.13
N THR A 289 -10.28 25.75 9.02
CA THR A 289 -11.73 25.98 9.15
C THR A 289 -12.48 24.85 9.86
N VAL A 290 -13.17 25.29 10.92
CA VAL A 290 -14.35 24.69 11.59
C VAL A 290 -14.10 23.95 12.92
N ALA A 291 -14.84 24.45 13.91
CA ALA A 291 -14.88 24.00 15.29
C ALA A 291 -15.71 22.72 15.45
N LYS A 292 -15.26 21.86 16.36
CA LYS A 292 -15.86 20.58 16.74
C LYS A 292 -17.25 20.76 17.38
N SER A 293 -18.31 20.47 16.65
CA SER A 293 -19.57 20.01 17.23
C SER A 293 -20.53 19.46 16.17
N GLY A 294 -20.64 18.14 16.09
CA GLY A 294 -21.64 17.42 15.30
C GLY A 294 -21.98 16.07 15.95
N PRO A 295 -23.14 15.47 15.63
CA PRO A 295 -23.55 14.17 16.16
C PRO A 295 -22.54 13.07 15.77
N LYS A 296 -22.33 12.09 16.68
CA LYS A 296 -21.24 11.10 16.66
C LYS A 296 -21.19 10.13 15.46
N ASP A 297 -22.18 10.17 14.58
CA ASP A 297 -22.31 9.26 13.43
C ASP A 297 -22.05 9.95 12.07
N CYS A 298 -21.69 11.25 12.06
CA CYS A 298 -21.31 12.00 10.87
C CYS A 298 -19.99 12.75 11.13
N LEU A 299 -19.15 12.90 10.10
CA LEU A 299 -17.92 13.68 10.22
C LEU A 299 -18.28 15.15 10.48
N THR A 300 -17.57 15.80 11.38
CA THR A 300 -17.69 17.25 11.55
C THR A 300 -17.05 17.97 10.35
N PRO A 301 -17.55 19.15 9.90
CA PRO A 301 -16.87 19.90 8.86
C PRO A 301 -15.41 20.14 9.26
N GLY A 302 -14.47 19.80 8.37
CA GLY A 302 -13.02 19.83 8.62
C GLY A 302 -12.37 18.49 8.99
N GLU A 303 -13.13 17.40 9.19
CA GLU A 303 -12.54 16.06 9.38
C GLU A 303 -12.14 15.42 8.04
N PRO A 304 -10.97 14.75 7.98
CA PRO A 304 -10.53 14.03 6.79
C PRO A 304 -11.52 12.99 6.29
N TYR A 305 -11.70 12.89 4.97
CA TYR A 305 -12.56 11.88 4.36
C TYR A 305 -12.01 11.36 3.04
N GLY A 306 -12.55 10.23 2.61
CA GLY A 306 -12.21 9.55 1.38
C GLY A 306 -12.23 8.04 1.59
N PHE A 307 -11.76 7.31 0.59
CA PHE A 307 -11.70 5.86 0.68
C PHE A 307 -10.57 5.46 1.63
N ASP A 308 -10.87 4.55 2.55
CA ASP A 308 -9.93 3.82 3.42
C ASP A 308 -10.55 2.44 3.70
N HIS A 309 -10.81 1.68 2.63
CA HIS A 309 -11.58 0.44 2.69
C HIS A 309 -10.86 -0.69 1.97
N ASN A 310 -11.00 -1.90 2.51
CA ASN A 310 -10.59 -3.10 1.82
C ASN A 310 -11.66 -3.52 0.81
N TYR A 311 -11.24 -3.66 -0.44
CA TYR A 311 -12.02 -4.21 -1.54
C TYR A 311 -11.61 -5.66 -1.78
N VAL A 312 -12.58 -6.50 -2.15
CA VAL A 312 -12.39 -7.93 -2.39
C VAL A 312 -11.96 -8.14 -3.83
N VAL A 313 -10.77 -8.71 -4.03
CA VAL A 313 -10.24 -9.01 -5.37
C VAL A 313 -11.03 -10.18 -5.94
N ASP A 314 -11.55 -10.01 -7.16
CA ASP A 314 -12.20 -11.10 -7.88
C ASP A 314 -11.16 -12.11 -8.38
N ARG A 315 -11.20 -13.32 -7.82
CA ARG A 315 -10.28 -14.41 -8.14
C ARG A 315 -10.92 -15.51 -9.00
N THR A 316 -12.13 -15.27 -9.52
CA THR A 316 -12.89 -16.29 -10.28
C THR A 316 -12.41 -16.49 -11.72
N SER A 317 -11.72 -15.51 -12.28
CA SER A 317 -11.33 -15.48 -13.70
C SER A 317 -9.80 -15.41 -13.92
N SER A 318 -9.01 -16.00 -13.00
CA SER A 318 -7.54 -15.84 -12.96
C SER A 318 -6.86 -16.25 -14.28
N PRO A 319 -6.32 -15.30 -15.06
CA PRO A 319 -5.65 -15.59 -16.33
C PRO A 319 -4.13 -15.64 -16.11
N SER A 320 -3.55 -16.84 -16.05
CA SER A 320 -2.11 -17.14 -15.94
C SER A 320 -1.40 -16.63 -14.66
N GLU A 321 -0.45 -17.41 -14.14
CA GLU A 321 0.37 -17.08 -12.94
C GLU A 321 -0.38 -16.82 -11.61
N ASN A 322 -1.68 -17.12 -11.50
CA ASN A 322 -2.51 -16.85 -10.32
C ASN A 322 -2.60 -15.37 -9.90
N LEU A 323 -2.39 -14.43 -10.85
CA LEU A 323 -2.54 -13.00 -10.60
C LEU A 323 -3.89 -12.51 -11.14
N ASN A 324 -4.61 -11.75 -10.31
CA ASN A 324 -5.93 -11.22 -10.62
C ASN A 324 -5.84 -9.70 -10.75
N LEU A 325 -6.59 -9.14 -11.70
CA LEU A 325 -6.66 -7.69 -11.87
C LEU A 325 -7.35 -7.08 -10.63
N VAL A 326 -6.69 -6.13 -10.00
CA VAL A 326 -7.24 -5.31 -8.92
C VAL A 326 -7.97 -4.12 -9.50
N GLY A 327 -7.34 -3.44 -10.46
CA GLY A 327 -7.89 -2.24 -11.07
C GLY A 327 -6.92 -1.52 -11.99
N THR A 328 -7.40 -0.42 -12.56
CA THR A 328 -6.68 0.49 -13.44
C THR A 328 -6.80 1.91 -12.87
N ILE A 329 -5.69 2.64 -12.89
CA ILE A 329 -5.63 4.08 -12.63
C ILE A 329 -5.12 4.75 -13.89
N GLU A 330 -5.82 5.78 -14.35
CA GLU A 330 -5.49 6.56 -15.55
C GLU A 330 -5.45 8.05 -15.21
N HIS A 331 -4.53 8.77 -15.84
CA HIS A 331 -4.50 10.24 -15.78
C HIS A 331 -4.40 10.80 -17.19
N GLU A 332 -5.51 11.38 -17.65
CA GLU A 332 -5.71 11.81 -19.03
C GLU A 332 -4.63 12.80 -19.50
N ALA A 333 -4.33 13.84 -18.71
CA ALA A 333 -3.42 14.89 -19.13
C ALA A 333 -1.96 14.43 -19.29
N SER A 334 -1.51 13.42 -18.51
CA SER A 334 -0.16 12.85 -18.68
C SER A 334 -0.14 11.63 -19.61
N ARG A 335 -1.33 11.12 -19.97
CA ARG A 335 -1.55 9.88 -20.74
C ARG A 335 -0.99 8.62 -20.07
N ARG A 336 -0.60 8.72 -18.80
CA ARG A 336 -0.09 7.58 -18.02
C ARG A 336 -1.24 6.70 -17.54
N ARG A 337 -1.00 5.40 -17.60
CA ARG A 337 -1.89 4.36 -17.11
C ARG A 337 -1.12 3.38 -16.23
N MET A 338 -1.74 2.98 -15.12
CA MET A 338 -1.22 1.94 -14.24
C MET A 338 -2.28 0.86 -14.02
N LEU A 339 -1.94 -0.41 -14.26
CA LEU A 339 -2.76 -1.55 -13.89
C LEU A 339 -2.12 -2.26 -12.70
N VAL A 340 -2.94 -2.73 -11.76
CA VAL A 340 -2.47 -3.47 -10.59
C VAL A 340 -3.01 -4.89 -10.63
N TYR A 341 -2.12 -5.87 -10.49
CA TYR A 341 -2.46 -7.29 -10.40
C TYR A 341 -1.91 -7.88 -9.10
N THR A 342 -2.60 -8.87 -8.53
CA THR A 342 -2.15 -9.50 -7.29
C THR A 342 -2.59 -10.96 -7.12
N SER A 343 -1.85 -11.71 -6.30
CA SER A 343 -2.30 -12.99 -5.76
C SER A 343 -3.11 -12.87 -4.46
N ALA A 344 -3.13 -11.69 -3.83
CA ALA A 344 -3.84 -11.44 -2.57
C ALA A 344 -5.37 -11.49 -2.74
N PRO A 345 -6.12 -11.82 -1.66
CA PRO A 345 -7.58 -11.85 -1.69
C PRO A 345 -8.24 -10.47 -1.64
N GLY A 346 -7.52 -9.43 -1.21
CA GLY A 346 -8.05 -8.08 -1.03
C GLY A 346 -7.06 -6.98 -1.42
N VAL A 347 -7.56 -5.75 -1.45
CA VAL A 347 -6.77 -4.53 -1.61
C VAL A 347 -7.33 -3.41 -0.74
N GLN A 348 -6.49 -2.78 0.08
CA GLN A 348 -6.84 -1.52 0.72
C GLN A 348 -6.76 -0.40 -0.31
N VAL A 349 -7.88 0.30 -0.52
CA VAL A 349 -7.93 1.53 -1.30
C VAL A 349 -7.94 2.68 -0.31
N TYR A 350 -6.83 3.40 -0.25
CA TYR A 350 -6.67 4.55 0.63
C TYR A 350 -6.32 5.80 -0.17
N THR A 351 -7.13 6.84 -0.08
CA THR A 351 -6.97 8.07 -0.88
C THR A 351 -6.14 9.16 -0.20
N GLY A 352 -5.25 8.80 0.73
CA GLY A 352 -4.36 9.79 1.36
C GLY A 352 -5.12 10.81 2.22
N ASN A 353 -6.21 10.38 2.87
CA ASN A 353 -7.15 11.25 3.56
C ASN A 353 -6.48 12.08 4.66
N TYR A 354 -5.57 11.46 5.41
CA TYR A 354 -4.93 12.04 6.60
C TYR A 354 -3.61 12.77 6.31
N LEU A 355 -3.22 12.89 5.05
CA LEU A 355 -2.13 13.80 4.68
C LEU A 355 -2.60 15.24 4.95
N ASP A 356 -1.88 15.97 5.80
CA ASP A 356 -2.32 17.28 6.31
C ASP A 356 -1.46 18.45 5.79
N GLY A 357 -0.43 18.15 4.99
CA GLY A 357 0.52 19.12 4.46
C GLY A 357 1.61 19.55 5.44
N VAL A 358 1.67 18.98 6.65
CA VAL A 358 2.68 19.33 7.67
C VAL A 358 3.37 18.12 8.28
N ASN A 359 2.80 16.92 8.16
CA ASN A 359 3.39 15.68 8.64
C ASN A 359 3.41 14.61 7.52
N PRO A 360 4.56 14.43 6.83
CA PRO A 360 5.88 15.00 7.10
C PRO A 360 6.01 16.49 6.75
N ASP A 361 6.99 17.15 7.36
CA ASP A 361 7.38 18.52 7.01
C ASP A 361 7.83 18.59 5.54
N ALA A 362 7.36 19.60 4.81
CA ALA A 362 7.70 19.78 3.40
C ALA A 362 9.22 19.87 3.15
N GLN A 363 10.02 20.38 4.10
CA GLN A 363 11.48 20.49 3.99
C GLN A 363 12.21 19.14 3.90
N ILE A 364 11.57 18.05 4.32
CA ILE A 364 12.10 16.69 4.22
C ILE A 364 11.42 15.88 3.11
N CYS A 365 10.38 16.43 2.48
CA CYS A 365 9.71 15.85 1.31
C CYS A 365 10.50 16.10 0.02
N LYS A 366 10.28 15.27 -0.99
CA LYS A 366 10.85 15.47 -2.35
C LYS A 366 10.49 16.87 -2.87
N ASP A 367 11.46 17.56 -3.43
CA ASP A 367 11.33 18.88 -4.05
C ASP A 367 10.67 19.96 -3.17
N GLY A 368 10.67 19.78 -1.84
CA GLY A 368 9.96 20.68 -0.93
C GLY A 368 8.43 20.60 -1.04
N ALA A 369 7.90 19.49 -1.59
CA ALA A 369 6.47 19.32 -1.83
C ALA A 369 5.66 19.26 -0.53
N VAL A 370 4.46 19.84 -0.57
CA VAL A 370 3.48 19.79 0.52
C VAL A 370 2.50 18.67 0.20
N TYR A 371 2.52 17.58 0.97
CA TYR A 371 1.59 16.48 0.77
C TYR A 371 0.31 16.68 1.60
N GLY A 372 -0.71 17.23 0.96
CA GLY A 372 -2.04 17.41 1.55
C GLY A 372 -2.99 16.24 1.26
N GLN A 373 -4.23 16.39 1.75
CA GLN A 373 -5.27 15.40 1.56
C GLN A 373 -5.48 15.12 0.06
N TRP A 374 -5.58 13.84 -0.30
CA TRP A 374 -5.72 13.36 -1.68
C TRP A 374 -4.53 13.65 -2.60
N GLN A 375 -3.36 13.99 -2.06
CA GLN A 375 -2.16 14.17 -2.90
C GLN A 375 -1.70 12.89 -3.59
N GLY A 376 -1.99 11.72 -3.01
CA GLY A 376 -1.69 10.41 -3.57
C GLY A 376 -2.64 9.35 -3.02
N MET A 377 -2.71 8.20 -3.69
CA MET A 377 -3.51 7.06 -3.25
C MET A 377 -2.72 5.75 -3.17
N CYS A 378 -3.08 4.88 -2.23
CA CYS A 378 -2.53 3.55 -2.06
C CYS A 378 -3.47 2.48 -2.60
N LEU A 379 -2.89 1.43 -3.16
CA LEU A 379 -3.54 0.16 -3.50
C LEU A 379 -2.75 -0.96 -2.81
N GLU A 380 -3.01 -1.14 -1.52
CA GLU A 380 -2.27 -2.10 -0.69
C GLU A 380 -2.90 -3.48 -0.84
N THR A 381 -2.38 -4.30 -1.75
CA THR A 381 -2.88 -5.68 -1.90
C THR A 381 -2.52 -6.48 -0.65
N GLN A 382 -3.47 -7.22 -0.08
CA GLN A 382 -3.32 -7.84 1.23
C GLN A 382 -4.42 -8.87 1.52
N HIS A 383 -4.28 -9.57 2.65
CA HIS A 383 -5.40 -10.23 3.32
C HIS A 383 -6.28 -9.19 4.02
N PHE A 384 -7.54 -9.52 4.29
CA PHE A 384 -8.48 -8.55 4.87
C PHE A 384 -7.97 -8.04 6.22
N PRO A 385 -8.19 -6.77 6.58
CA PRO A 385 -7.91 -6.28 7.92
C PRO A 385 -8.66 -7.09 8.99
N ASP A 386 -8.14 -7.15 10.21
CA ASP A 386 -8.76 -7.83 11.36
C ASP A 386 -9.26 -9.27 11.08
N SER A 387 -8.52 -10.02 10.26
CA SER A 387 -8.94 -11.33 9.77
C SER A 387 -8.11 -12.51 10.32
N ILE A 388 -7.53 -12.34 11.50
CA ILE A 388 -6.98 -13.44 12.31
C ILE A 388 -8.17 -14.05 13.07
N LEU A 389 -8.86 -14.97 12.40
CA LEU A 389 -10.15 -15.50 12.86
C LEU A 389 -9.97 -16.79 13.69
N SER A 390 -10.84 -16.98 14.68
CA SER A 390 -11.05 -18.29 15.31
C SER A 390 -11.83 -19.24 14.38
N PRO A 391 -11.78 -20.56 14.59
CA PRO A 391 -12.59 -21.52 13.81
C PRO A 391 -14.10 -21.24 13.85
N GLU A 392 -14.59 -20.75 15.00
CA GLU A 392 -15.99 -20.36 15.17
C GLU A 392 -16.32 -19.13 14.32
N GLU A 393 -15.45 -18.12 14.32
CA GLU A 393 -15.61 -16.91 13.51
C GLU A 393 -15.51 -17.20 12.01
N GLU A 394 -14.66 -18.13 11.59
CA GLU A 394 -14.61 -18.59 10.19
C GLU A 394 -15.93 -19.22 9.74
N THR A 395 -16.59 -19.95 10.65
CA THR A 395 -17.89 -20.59 10.40
C THR A 395 -19.03 -19.57 10.41
N GLU A 396 -18.97 -18.57 11.29
CA GLU A 396 -19.96 -17.51 11.41
C GLU A 396 -19.90 -16.51 10.24
N PHE A 397 -18.71 -16.20 9.73
CA PHE A 397 -18.47 -15.21 8.67
C PHE A 397 -17.75 -15.81 7.45
N PRO A 398 -18.34 -16.80 6.75
CA PRO A 398 -17.64 -17.56 5.71
C PRO A 398 -17.18 -16.69 4.53
N GLU A 399 -17.96 -15.68 4.15
CA GLU A 399 -17.58 -14.75 3.07
C GLU A 399 -16.36 -13.89 3.44
N PHE A 400 -16.32 -13.38 4.67
CA PHE A 400 -15.17 -12.61 5.17
C PHE A 400 -13.94 -13.49 5.38
N ALA A 401 -14.14 -14.73 5.85
CA ALA A 401 -13.08 -15.72 6.04
C ALA A 401 -12.38 -16.11 4.72
N SER A 402 -12.98 -15.83 3.55
CA SER A 402 -12.32 -16.03 2.25
C SER A 402 -11.07 -15.15 2.04
N GLY A 403 -10.96 -14.05 2.80
CA GLY A 403 -9.81 -13.16 2.85
C GLY A 403 -9.01 -13.24 4.15
N LYS A 404 -9.19 -14.29 4.95
CA LYS A 404 -8.56 -14.44 6.27
C LYS A 404 -7.04 -14.35 6.23
N CYS A 405 -6.43 -13.74 7.24
CA CYS A 405 -5.00 -13.61 7.44
C CYS A 405 -4.31 -14.98 7.35
N HIS A 406 -3.14 -15.03 6.72
CA HIS A 406 -2.39 -16.27 6.65
C HIS A 406 -1.77 -16.59 8.01
N ILE A 407 -1.86 -17.86 8.43
CA ILE A 407 -1.16 -18.35 9.62
C ILE A 407 -0.02 -19.23 9.16
N LEU A 408 1.22 -18.75 9.34
CA LEU A 408 2.41 -19.57 9.13
C LEU A 408 2.50 -20.59 10.25
N ARG A 409 2.63 -21.86 9.88
CA ARG A 409 2.70 -22.98 10.83
C ARG A 409 4.00 -23.77 10.65
N PRO A 410 4.49 -24.44 11.70
CA PRO A 410 5.65 -25.31 11.56
C PRO A 410 5.40 -26.39 10.50
N GLY A 411 6.38 -26.58 9.61
CA GLY A 411 6.27 -27.53 8.50
C GLY A 411 5.34 -27.13 7.35
N SER A 412 4.67 -25.96 7.41
CA SER A 412 3.86 -25.49 6.28
C SER A 412 4.74 -24.97 5.14
N ALA A 413 4.16 -24.88 3.94
CA ALA A 413 4.73 -24.04 2.90
C ALA A 413 4.84 -22.60 3.41
N HIS A 414 5.70 -21.83 2.76
CA HIS A 414 5.90 -20.43 3.06
C HIS A 414 4.72 -19.58 2.60
N TYR A 415 4.59 -18.41 3.20
CA TYR A 415 3.67 -17.38 2.72
C TYR A 415 4.22 -16.81 1.42
N GLU A 416 3.35 -16.62 0.43
CA GLU A 416 3.65 -15.96 -0.84
C GLU A 416 2.56 -14.95 -1.16
N HIS A 417 2.99 -13.72 -1.49
CA HIS A 417 2.12 -12.68 -2.00
C HIS A 417 2.87 -11.91 -3.10
N THR A 418 2.28 -11.89 -4.30
CA THR A 418 2.81 -11.15 -5.44
C THR A 418 1.89 -9.97 -5.76
N VAL A 419 2.49 -8.82 -6.04
CA VAL A 419 1.82 -7.68 -6.65
C VAL A 419 2.61 -7.23 -7.88
N GLU A 420 1.90 -6.85 -8.94
CA GLU A 420 2.47 -6.33 -10.17
C GLU A 420 1.82 -5.00 -10.53
N TYR A 421 2.62 -3.94 -10.65
CA TYR A 421 2.23 -2.64 -11.16
C TYR A 421 2.69 -2.53 -12.61
N ARG A 422 1.76 -2.59 -13.56
CA ARG A 422 2.05 -2.42 -14.99
C ARG A 422 1.92 -0.95 -15.36
N PHE A 423 2.97 -0.39 -15.93
CA PHE A 423 2.99 0.98 -16.42
C PHE A 423 2.84 1.00 -17.94
N GLU A 424 1.78 1.65 -18.40
CA GLU A 424 1.36 1.73 -19.80
C GLU A 424 0.98 3.18 -20.14
N GLN A 425 0.73 3.44 -21.43
CA GLN A 425 0.12 4.70 -21.88
C GLN A 425 -1.34 4.45 -22.25
N ILE A 426 -2.18 5.48 -22.12
CA ILE A 426 -3.56 5.46 -22.62
C ILE A 426 -3.49 5.48 -24.15
N VAL A 427 -4.16 4.52 -24.79
CA VAL A 427 -4.27 4.41 -26.25
C VAL A 427 -5.68 4.84 -26.65
N ASP A 428 -5.78 5.72 -27.65
CA ASP A 428 -7.05 6.23 -28.18
C ASP A 428 -7.91 5.18 -28.90
#